data_AF-A0A9E7R2X0-F1
#
_entry.id   AF-A0A9E7R2X0-F1
#
_cell.length_a   1.000
_cell.length_b   1.000
_cell.length_c   1.000
_cell.angle_alpha   90.00
_cell.angle_beta   90.00
_cell.angle_gamma   90.00
#
_symmetry.space_group_name_H-M   'P 1'
#
loop_
_entity.id
_entity.type
_entity.pdbx_description
1 polymer ?
#
loop_
_entity_poly.entity_id
_entity_poly.type
_entity_poly.pdbx_seq_one_letter_code
_entity_poly.pdbx_strand_id
1 'polypeptide(L)' 'MELRLTRTERRVLAVGALLNGLAHLAFPGLLTDLVRMVYDAALDVSFVPRDETDRRVRALGVLSCLLVPLLFLVPLEE' A
#
# COMPACT_ATOMS: atom_id res chain seq x y z
N MET A 1 1.57 18.55 15.50
CA MET A 1 2.05 17.23 15.96
C MET A 1 3.23 16.88 15.09
N GLU A 2 4.46 17.05 15.57
CA GLU A 2 5.64 16.58 14.82
C GLU A 2 5.63 15.05 14.85
N LEU A 3 5.59 14.43 13.68
CA LEU A 3 5.77 12.99 13.57
C LEU A 3 7.26 12.69 13.81
N ARG A 4 7.56 11.98 14.88
CA ARG A 4 8.88 11.42 15.16
C ARG A 4 8.77 9.90 15.13
N LEU A 5 9.81 9.24 14.64
CA LEU A 5 9.86 7.79 14.52
C LEU A 5 11.13 7.28 15.16
N THR A 6 11.06 6.15 15.85
CA THR A 6 12.26 5.39 16.18
C THR A 6 12.90 4.82 14.90
N ARG A 7 14.18 4.45 15.00
CA ARG A 7 14.90 3.82 13.87
C ARG A 7 14.23 2.51 13.41
N THR A 8 13.66 1.76 14.35
CA THR A 8 12.98 0.49 14.09
C THR A 8 11.66 0.72 13.38
N GLU A 9 10.82 1.64 13.86
CA GLU A 9 9.55 1.97 13.21
C GLU A 9 9.78 2.45 11.78
N ARG A 10 10.74 3.35 11.56
CA ARG A 10 11.06 3.81 10.20
C ARG A 10 11.45 2.66 9.27
N ARG A 11 12.25 1.69 9.75
CA ARG A 11 12.65 0.51 8.96
C ARG A 11 11.46 -0.39 8.65
N VAL A 12 10.63 -0.68 9.64
CA VAL A 12 9.43 -1.51 9.47
C VAL A 12 8.47 -0.86 8.48
N LEU A 13 8.21 0.44 8.64
CA LEU A 13 7.36 1.21 7.72
C LEU A 13 7.94 1.25 6.31
N ALA A 14 9.25 1.47 6.16
CA ALA A 14 9.91 1.49 4.86
C ALA A 14 9.83 0.13 4.14
N VAL A 15 10.15 -0.96 4.85
CA VAL A 15 10.05 -2.31 4.29
C VAL A 15 8.59 -2.65 3.98
N GLY A 16 7.66 -2.34 4.88
CA GLY A 16 6.22 -2.57 4.67
C GLY A 16 5.69 -1.81 3.47
N ALA A 17 5.99 -0.51 3.34
CA ALA A 17 5.59 0.31 2.21
C ALA A 17 6.19 -0.21 0.89
N LEU A 18 7.45 -0.65 0.90
CA LEU A 18 8.10 -1.22 -0.28
C LEU A 18 7.44 -2.54 -0.70
N LEU A 19 7.25 -3.47 0.23
CA LEU A 19 6.61 -4.76 -0.05
C LEU A 19 5.16 -4.56 -0.55
N ASN A 20 4.42 -3.67 0.10
CA ASN A 20 3.08 -3.29 -0.34
C ASN A 20 3.09 -2.73 -1.77
N GLY A 21 4.01 -1.81 -2.05
CA GLY A 21 4.15 -1.21 -3.38
C GLY A 21 4.48 -2.22 -4.45
N LEU A 22 5.42 -3.13 -4.17
CA LEU A 22 5.79 -4.22 -5.08
C LEU A 22 4.62 -5.18 -5.32
N ALA A 23 3.85 -5.54 -4.30
CA ALA A 23 2.67 -6.39 -4.46
C ALA A 23 1.64 -5.75 -5.41
N HIS A 24 1.39 -4.44 -5.28
CA HIS A 24 0.48 -3.69 -6.15
C HIS A 24 0.96 -3.60 -7.59
N LEU A 25 2.28 -3.51 -7.81
CA LEU A 25 2.87 -3.46 -9.14
C LEU A 25 2.87 -4.82 -9.83
N ALA A 26 3.19 -5.89 -9.10
CA ALA A 26 3.35 -7.23 -9.63
C ALA A 26 2.02 -7.98 -9.76
N PHE A 27 1.08 -7.79 -8.82
CA PHE A 27 -0.11 -8.61 -8.69
C PHE A 27 -1.42 -7.80 -8.58
N PRO A 28 -1.69 -6.83 -9.47
CA PRO A 28 -2.88 -5.97 -9.35
C PRO A 28 -4.21 -6.74 -9.42
N GLY A 29 -4.29 -7.76 -10.28
CA GLY A 29 -5.49 -8.61 -10.40
C GLY A 29 -5.75 -9.40 -9.12
N LEU A 30 -4.71 -10.03 -8.54
CA LEU A 30 -4.83 -10.79 -7.30
C LEU A 30 -5.33 -9.93 -6.14
N LEU A 31 -4.82 -8.70 -6.02
CA LEU A 31 -5.28 -7.76 -5.00
C LEU A 31 -6.73 -7.36 -5.20
N THR A 32 -7.14 -7.16 -6.46
CA THR A 32 -8.53 -6.85 -6.80
C THR A 32 -9.45 -8.01 -6.44
N ASP A 33 -9.06 -9.25 -6.72
CA ASP A 33 -9.83 -10.44 -6.37
C ASP A 33 -9.91 -10.65 -4.85
N LEU A 34 -8.83 -10.37 -4.12
CA LEU A 34 -8.85 -10.39 -2.66
C LEU A 34 -9.84 -9.36 -2.10
N VAL A 35 -9.83 -8.13 -2.64
CA VAL A 35 -10.79 -7.09 -2.24
C VAL A 35 -12.22 -7.52 -2.55
N ARG A 36 -12.47 -8.11 -3.72
CA ARG A 36 -13.78 -8.66 -4.08
C ARG A 36 -14.27 -9.67 -3.07
N MET A 37 -13.42 -10.65 -2.74
CA MET A 37 -13.73 -11.69 -1.75
C MET A 37 -14.02 -11.09 -0.37
N VAL A 38 -13.21 -10.13 0.09
CA VAL A 38 -13.39 -9.50 1.40
C VAL A 38 -14.69 -8.68 1.45
N TYR A 39 -15.01 -7.95 0.39
CA TYR A 39 -16.23 -7.13 0.33
C TYR A 39 -17.48 -8.01 0.29
N ASP A 40 -17.44 -9.09 -0.49
CA ASP A 40 -18.53 -10.07 -0.54
C ASP A 40 -18.73 -10.72 0.84
N ALA A 41 -17.66 -11.27 1.44
CA ALA A 41 -17.77 -12.01 2.70
C ALA A 41 -18.07 -11.16 3.94
N ALA A 42 -17.49 -9.95 4.04
CA ALA A 42 -17.60 -9.12 5.23
C ALA A 42 -18.73 -8.10 5.16
N LEU A 43 -19.09 -7.66 3.95
CA LEU A 43 -20.05 -6.57 3.73
C LEU A 43 -21.28 -6.98 2.92
N ASP A 44 -21.32 -8.18 2.35
CA ASP A 44 -22.38 -8.65 1.44
C ASP A 44 -22.58 -7.70 0.24
N VAL A 45 -21.46 -7.23 -0.33
CA VAL A 45 -21.44 -6.29 -1.47
C VAL A 45 -20.61 -6.84 -2.62
N SER A 46 -21.21 -6.85 -3.82
CA SER A 46 -20.51 -7.19 -5.06
C SER A 46 -19.63 -6.03 -5.56
N PHE A 47 -18.31 -6.20 -5.47
CA PHE A 47 -17.34 -5.31 -6.10
C PHE A 47 -17.11 -5.69 -7.57
N VAL A 48 -17.38 -4.75 -8.49
CA VAL A 48 -17.14 -4.91 -9.93
C VAL A 48 -16.02 -3.95 -10.37
N PRO A 49 -14.80 -4.45 -10.65
CA PRO A 49 -13.72 -3.61 -11.15
C PRO A 49 -14.06 -3.03 -12.52
N ARG A 50 -13.59 -1.80 -12.77
CA ARG A 50 -13.70 -1.13 -14.08
C ARG A 50 -12.42 -1.36 -14.88
N ASP A 51 -12.45 -1.04 -16.17
CA ASP A 51 -11.33 -1.26 -17.10
C ASP A 51 -10.00 -0.67 -16.62
N GLU A 52 -10.02 0.46 -15.91
CA GLU A 52 -8.83 1.15 -15.40
C GLU A 52 -8.41 0.72 -13.98
N THR A 53 -9.07 -0.25 -13.36
CA THR A 53 -8.76 -0.68 -11.99
C THR A 53 -7.31 -1.13 -11.86
N ASP A 54 -6.83 -1.99 -12.76
CA ASP A 54 -5.45 -2.50 -12.71
C ASP A 54 -4.40 -1.39 -12.81
N ARG A 55 -4.63 -0.42 -13.70
CA ARG A 55 -3.74 0.74 -13.85
C ARG A 55 -3.70 1.56 -12.56
N ARG A 56 -4.85 1.77 -11.91
CA ARG A 56 -4.95 2.51 -10.66
C ARG A 56 -4.30 1.77 -9.50
N VAL A 57 -4.47 0.44 -9.42
CA VAL A 57 -3.79 -0.41 -8.42
C VAL A 57 -2.28 -0.32 -8.59
N ARG A 58 -1.76 -0.40 -9.82
CA ARG A 58 -0.33 -0.19 -10.09
C ARG A 58 0.13 1.22 -9.71
N ALA A 59 -0.67 2.26 -9.96
CA ALA A 59 -0.34 3.62 -9.55
C ALA A 59 -0.26 3.77 -8.01
N LEU A 60 -1.14 3.11 -7.25
CA LEU A 60 -1.03 3.02 -5.79
C LEU A 60 0.27 2.31 -5.36
N GLY A 61 0.69 1.30 -6.13
CA GLY A 61 1.99 0.64 -5.94
C GLY A 61 3.17 1.59 -6.08
N VAL A 62 3.18 2.41 -7.15
CA VAL A 62 4.20 3.45 -7.34
C VAL A 62 4.21 4.43 -6.18
N LEU A 63 3.05 4.95 -5.79
CA LEU A 63 2.94 5.88 -4.66
C LEU A 63 3.45 5.27 -3.35
N SER A 64 3.14 4.00 -3.08
CA SER A 64 3.64 3.29 -1.90
C SER A 64 5.16 3.17 -1.89
N CYS A 65 5.78 2.87 -3.05
CA CYS A 65 7.24 2.85 -3.17
C CYS A 65 7.85 4.24 -2.96
N LEU A 66 7.21 5.30 -3.44
CA LEU A 66 7.68 6.68 -3.26
C LEU A 66 7.55 7.19 -1.81
N LEU A 67 6.71 6.56 -0.98
CA LEU A 67 6.66 6.87 0.46
C LEU A 67 7.95 6.44 1.17
N VAL A 68 8.67 5.45 0.65
CA VAL A 68 9.91 4.96 1.28
C VAL A 68 10.94 6.08 1.46
N PRO A 69 11.38 6.81 0.41
CA PRO A 69 12.31 7.92 0.60
C PRO A 69 11.74 9.05 1.47
N LEU A 70 10.42 9.29 1.42
CA LEU A 70 9.77 10.30 2.26
C LEU A 70 9.90 9.96 3.77
N LEU A 71 9.82 8.68 4.14
CA LEU A 71 10.03 8.25 5.52
C LEU A 71 11.44 8.57 6.05
N PHE A 72 12.44 8.70 5.16
CA PHE A 72 13.80 9.09 5.57
C PHE A 72 13.97 10.60 5.75
N LEU A 73 12.99 11.41 5.33
CA LEU A 73 12.93 12.84 5.65
C LEU A 73 12.31 13.10 7.03
N VAL A 74 11.66 12.09 7.63
CA VAL A 74 11.08 12.19 8.98
C VAL A 74 12.20 12.12 10.03
N PRO A 75 12.29 13.09 10.95
CA PRO A 75 13.27 13.08 12.03
C PRO A 75 13.11 11.85 12.93
N LEU A 76 14.24 11.34 13.43
CA LEU A 76 14.20 10.28 14.42
C LEU A 76 13.85 10.84 15.80
N GLU A 77 13.13 10.05 16.59
CA GLU A 77 13.12 10.20 18.04
C GLU A 77 14.49 9.79 18.56
N GLU A 78 15.14 10.70 19.29
CA GLU A 78 16.46 10.46 19.91
C GLU A 78 16.36 9.52 21.10
#